data_AF-A0A9D8WPS8-F1
#
_entry.id   AF-A0A9D8WPS8-F1
#
_cell.length_a   1.000
_cell.length_b   1.000
_cell.length_c   1.000
_cell.angle_alpha   90.00
_cell.angle_beta   90.00
_cell.angle_gamma   90.00
#
_symmetry.space_group_name_H-M   'P 1'
#
loop_
_entity.id
_entity.type
_entity.pdbx_description
1 polymer ?
#
loop_
_entity_poly.entity_id
_entity_poly.type
_entity_poly.pdbx_seq_one_letter_code
_entity_poly.pdbx_strand_id
1 'polypeptide(L)'
;MEHPENNEEYKGLTVNAGVEQPSIVNPYLKRGHFRRRELTVAEMVDGIVKGDVTILSQAVTLVESVNPAHQQKAQEVIEKCLPYSGSSIRVG
;
A
#
# COMPACT_ATOMS: atom_id res chain seq x y z
N MET A 1 9.34 -19.85 31.06
CA MET A 1 9.16 -21.26 31.43
C MET A 1 10.54 -21.77 31.75
N GLU A 2 10.84 -22.05 33.01
CA GLU A 2 12.16 -22.57 33.41
C GLU A 2 12.22 -24.06 33.10
N HIS A 3 13.16 -24.46 32.25
CA HIS A 3 13.38 -25.86 31.87
C HIS A 3 14.54 -26.43 32.69
N PRO A 4 14.49 -27.72 33.10
CA PRO A 4 15.52 -28.36 33.93
C PRO A 4 16.90 -28.39 33.27
N GLU A 5 16.93 -28.31 31.94
CA GLU A 5 18.12 -28.25 31.08
C GLU A 5 18.79 -26.85 31.02
N ASN A 6 18.15 -25.81 31.60
CA ASN A 6 18.77 -24.48 31.75
C ASN A 6 19.61 -24.34 33.03
N ASN A 7 19.67 -25.37 33.89
CA ASN A 7 20.47 -25.37 35.11
C ASN A 7 21.92 -25.76 34.81
N GLU A 8 22.89 -25.03 35.38
CA GLU A 8 24.34 -25.27 35.20
C GLU A 8 24.80 -26.68 35.62
N GLU A 9 24.04 -27.35 36.50
CA GLU A 9 24.34 -28.73 36.91
C GLU A 9 24.02 -29.77 35.82
N TYR A 10 23.29 -29.39 34.76
CA TYR A 10 22.94 -30.27 33.65
C TYR A 10 24.11 -30.46 32.68
N LYS A 11 25.02 -31.38 33.01
CA LYS A 11 26.25 -31.66 32.25
C LYS A 11 26.05 -32.28 30.86
N GLY A 12 24.82 -32.70 30.52
CA GLY A 12 24.51 -33.42 29.27
C GLY A 12 24.28 -32.53 28.06
N LEU A 13 24.09 -31.22 28.25
CA LEU A 13 23.80 -30.27 27.18
C LEU A 13 24.21 -28.85 27.59
N THR A 14 24.95 -28.16 26.72
CA THR A 14 25.25 -26.73 26.92
C THR A 14 24.14 -25.90 26.28
N VAL A 15 23.31 -25.28 27.10
CA VAL A 15 22.25 -24.38 26.62
C VAL A 15 22.78 -22.94 26.55
N ASN A 16 22.77 -22.35 25.37
CA ASN A 16 23.07 -20.93 25.19
C ASN A 16 21.79 -20.11 25.40
N ALA A 17 21.88 -19.03 26.17
CA ALA A 17 20.78 -18.09 26.28
C ALA A 17 20.44 -17.50 24.90
N GLY A 18 19.14 -17.40 24.60
CA GLY A 18 18.67 -16.72 23.39
C GLY A 18 19.11 -15.25 23.39
N VAL A 19 19.42 -14.72 22.21
CA VAL A 19 19.68 -13.28 22.04
C VAL A 19 18.38 -12.49 22.02
N GLU A 20 18.41 -11.22 22.43
CA GLU A 20 17.25 -10.34 22.29
C GLU A 20 16.82 -10.25 20.82
N GLN A 21 15.50 -10.26 20.60
CA GLN A 21 14.95 -10.20 19.25
C GLN A 21 15.37 -8.87 18.60
N PRO A 22 16.03 -8.89 17.42
CA PRO A 22 16.41 -7.67 16.75
C PRO A 22 15.17 -6.88 16.31
N SER A 23 15.32 -5.55 16.20
CA SER A 23 14.25 -4.67 15.71
C SER A 23 13.73 -5.15 14.35
N ILE A 24 12.42 -5.28 14.23
CA ILE A 24 11.71 -5.61 12.97
C ILE A 24 11.83 -4.45 11.96
N VAL A 25 12.13 -3.24 12.43
CA VAL A 25 12.29 -2.05 11.60
C VAL A 25 13.76 -1.71 11.44
N ASN A 26 14.20 -1.57 10.17
CA ASN A 26 15.56 -1.19 9.82
C ASN A 26 15.86 0.27 10.29
N PRO A 27 16.80 0.49 11.24
CA PRO A 27 17.14 1.81 11.76
C PRO A 27 17.73 2.77 10.71
N TYR A 28 18.31 2.24 9.64
CA TYR A 28 18.96 3.02 8.58
C TYR A 28 18.02 3.38 7.42
N LEU A 29 16.74 2.98 7.50
CA LEU A 29 15.77 3.24 6.44
C LEU A 29 15.42 4.74 6.36
N LYS A 30 15.92 5.40 5.31
CA LYS A 30 15.53 6.78 4.97
C LYS A 30 14.13 6.79 4.35
N ARG A 31 13.10 7.02 5.19
CA ARG A 31 11.67 7.05 4.81
C ARG A 31 11.29 8.06 3.71
N GLY A 32 12.17 9.00 3.34
CA GLY A 32 11.90 10.04 2.36
C GLY A 32 11.79 9.56 0.89
N HIS A 33 12.45 8.45 0.54
CA HIS A 33 12.54 8.00 -0.86
C HIS A 33 11.27 7.30 -1.39
N PHE A 34 10.33 6.95 -0.52
CA PHE A 34 9.13 6.20 -0.89
C PHE A 34 7.86 7.06 -1.01
N ARG A 35 7.99 8.39 -0.92
CA ARG A 35 6.82 9.27 -1.12
C ARG A 35 6.41 9.23 -2.58
N ARG A 36 5.30 8.55 -2.84
CA ARG A 36 4.66 8.58 -4.16
C ARG A 36 4.18 10.00 -4.44
N ARG A 37 4.42 10.46 -5.66
CA ARG A 37 3.86 11.71 -6.16
C ARG A 37 2.33 11.59 -6.17
N GLU A 38 1.65 12.54 -5.52
CA GLU A 38 0.20 12.63 -5.63
C GLU A 38 -0.16 13.19 -7.01
N LEU A 39 -0.93 12.42 -7.77
CA LEU A 39 -1.46 12.89 -9.05
C LEU A 39 -2.56 13.91 -8.83
N THR A 40 -2.57 14.96 -9.61
CA THR A 40 -3.70 15.89 -9.68
C THR A 40 -4.87 15.27 -10.44
N VAL A 41 -6.08 15.83 -10.27
CA VAL A 41 -7.26 15.38 -11.01
C VAL A 41 -7.06 15.51 -12.53
N ALA A 42 -6.44 16.61 -12.98
CA ALA A 42 -6.17 16.83 -14.39
C ALA A 42 -5.22 15.76 -14.99
N GLU A 43 -4.15 15.41 -14.26
CA GLU A 43 -3.22 14.36 -14.69
C GLU A 43 -3.88 12.98 -14.72
N MET A 44 -4.79 12.69 -13.78
CA MET A 44 -5.57 11.45 -13.79
C MET A 44 -6.46 11.37 -15.03
N VAL A 45 -7.21 12.43 -15.34
CA VAL A 45 -8.12 12.46 -16.50
C VAL A 45 -7.33 12.35 -17.81
N ASP A 46 -6.23 13.09 -17.95
CA ASP A 46 -5.37 13.04 -19.14
C ASP A 46 -4.77 11.63 -19.34
N GLY A 47 -4.30 11.00 -18.27
CA GLY A 47 -3.80 9.62 -18.32
C GLY A 47 -4.86 8.62 -18.73
N ILE A 48 -6.08 8.73 -18.20
CA ILE A 48 -7.21 7.86 -18.56
C ILE A 48 -7.57 8.02 -20.03
N VAL A 49 -7.69 9.26 -20.52
CA VAL A 49 -8.05 9.55 -21.92
C VAL A 49 -6.98 9.04 -22.89
N LYS A 50 -5.70 9.07 -22.47
CA LYS A 50 -4.57 8.50 -23.23
C LYS A 50 -4.50 6.97 -23.18
N GLY A 51 -5.30 6.32 -22.34
CA GLY A 51 -5.31 4.87 -22.17
C GLY A 51 -4.20 4.33 -21.24
N ASP A 52 -3.66 5.15 -20.33
CA ASP A 52 -2.71 4.68 -19.33
C ASP A 52 -3.41 3.82 -18.26
N VAL A 53 -3.20 2.51 -18.35
CA VAL A 53 -3.79 1.51 -17.45
C VAL A 53 -3.35 1.73 -16.00
N THR A 54 -2.13 2.23 -15.76
CA THR A 54 -1.60 2.45 -14.39
C THR A 54 -2.35 3.58 -13.71
N ILE A 55 -2.60 4.66 -14.44
CA ILE A 55 -3.38 5.80 -13.95
C ILE A 55 -4.84 5.41 -13.78
N LEU A 56 -5.40 4.62 -14.71
CA LEU A 56 -6.75 4.09 -14.59
C LEU A 56 -6.90 3.24 -13.32
N SER A 57 -5.98 2.31 -13.03
CA SER A 57 -6.02 1.50 -11.81
C SER A 57 -5.98 2.37 -10.55
N GLN A 58 -5.15 3.41 -10.51
CA GLN A 58 -5.11 4.34 -9.38
C GLN A 58 -6.42 5.10 -9.20
N ALA A 59 -7.05 5.54 -10.30
CA ALA A 59 -8.34 6.20 -10.26
C ALA A 59 -9.45 5.25 -9.78
N VAL A 60 -9.45 3.98 -10.20
CA VAL A 60 -10.39 2.97 -9.69
C VAL A 60 -10.22 2.77 -8.18
N THR A 61 -8.98 2.59 -7.70
CA THR A 61 -8.72 2.48 -6.26
C THR A 61 -9.15 3.74 -5.49
N LEU A 62 -9.01 4.93 -6.09
CA LEU A 62 -9.48 6.18 -5.50
C LEU A 62 -11.01 6.19 -5.36
N VAL A 63 -11.73 5.68 -6.35
CA VAL A 63 -13.21 5.55 -6.35
C VAL A 63 -13.69 4.51 -5.33
N GLU A 64 -12.96 3.40 -5.16
CA GLU A 64 -13.31 2.34 -4.20
C GLU A 64 -13.00 2.70 -2.74
N SER A 65 -12.24 3.77 -2.51
CA SER A 65 -11.81 4.18 -1.17
C SER A 65 -12.96 4.75 -0.32
N VAL A 66 -13.00 4.36 0.95
CA VAL A 66 -13.96 4.86 1.97
C VAL A 66 -13.57 6.20 2.60
N ASN A 67 -12.36 6.71 2.34
CA ASN A 67 -11.92 8.00 2.88
C ASN A 67 -12.69 9.18 2.23
N PRO A 68 -13.36 10.06 3.01
CA PRO A 68 -14.11 11.19 2.47
C PRO A 68 -13.29 12.13 1.56
N ALA A 69 -12.00 12.35 1.87
CA ALA A 69 -11.14 13.18 1.04
C ALA A 69 -10.88 12.56 -0.35
N HIS A 70 -10.78 11.23 -0.42
CA HIS A 70 -10.64 10.52 -1.68
C HIS A 70 -11.93 10.54 -2.49
N GLN A 71 -13.09 10.43 -1.82
CA GLN A 71 -14.40 10.47 -2.48
C GLN A 71 -14.64 11.80 -3.20
N GLN A 72 -14.31 12.93 -2.57
CA GLN A 72 -14.44 14.24 -3.20
C GLN A 72 -13.57 14.35 -4.47
N LYS A 73 -12.32 13.88 -4.39
CA LYS A 73 -11.40 13.86 -5.54
C LYS A 73 -11.86 12.90 -6.64
N ALA A 74 -12.37 11.72 -6.26
CA ALA A 74 -12.90 10.73 -7.19
C ALA A 74 -14.12 11.25 -7.95
N GLN A 75 -15.02 11.94 -7.26
CA GLN A 75 -16.20 12.55 -7.88
C GLN A 75 -15.79 13.55 -8.97
N GLU A 76 -14.80 14.39 -8.70
CA GLU A 76 -14.27 15.35 -9.68
C GLU A 76 -13.65 14.66 -10.91
N VAL A 77 -12.92 13.55 -10.70
CA VAL A 77 -12.37 12.73 -11.79
C VAL A 77 -13.50 12.14 -12.63
N ILE A 78 -14.53 11.55 -12.00
CA ILE A 78 -15.68 10.94 -12.69
C ILE A 78 -16.39 11.98 -13.56
N GLU A 79 -16.72 13.14 -13.00
CA GLU A 79 -17.42 14.22 -13.71
C GLU A 79 -16.65 14.66 -14.96
N LYS A 80 -15.33 14.79 -14.85
CA LYS A 80 -14.47 15.14 -15.99
C LYS A 80 -14.33 14.03 -17.02
N CYS A 81 -14.50 12.77 -16.62
CA CYS A 81 -14.48 11.63 -17.54
C CYS A 81 -15.83 11.36 -18.22
N LEU A 82 -16.94 11.92 -17.74
CA LEU A 82 -18.28 11.70 -18.32
C LEU A 82 -18.39 11.99 -19.83
N PRO A 83 -17.80 13.08 -20.39
CA PRO A 83 -17.87 13.37 -21.82
C PRO A 83 -17.24 12.31 -22.72
N TYR A 84 -16.31 11.50 -22.18
CA TYR A 84 -15.60 10.44 -22.90
C TYR A 84 -16.22 9.05 -22.68
N SER A 85 -17.31 8.97 -21.90
CA SER A 85 -17.97 7.72 -21.54
C SER A 85 -19.07 7.33 -22.53
N GLY A 86 -19.51 6.07 -22.50
CA GLY A 86 -20.67 5.58 -23.27
C GLY A 86 -20.33 4.86 -24.58
N SER A 87 -19.09 4.92 -25.05
CA SER A 87 -18.61 4.15 -26.22
C SER A 87 -18.21 2.72 -25.87
N SER A 88 -19.06 2.00 -25.14
CA SER A 88 -18.80 0.61 -24.70
C SER A 88 -20.10 -0.16 -24.59
N ILE A 89 -20.08 -1.45 -24.96
CA ILE A 89 -21.22 -2.35 -24.77
C ILE A 89 -21.17 -2.89 -23.33
N ARG A 90 -22.23 -2.68 -22.56
CA ARG A 90 -22.41 -3.32 -21.25
C ARG A 90 -23.15 -4.63 -21.47
N VAL A 91 -22.51 -5.75 -21.12
CA VAL A 91 -23.12 -7.08 -21.18
C VAL A 91 -23.45 -7.49 -19.75
N GLY A 92 -24.73 -7.73 -19.50
CA GLY A 92 -25.29 -8.13 -18.22
C GLY A 92 -26.67 -8.74 -18.39
#